data_AF-A0A1G2A9F3-F1
#
_entry.id   AF-A0A1G2A9F3-F1
#
_cell.length_a   1.000
_cell.length_b   1.000
_cell.length_c   1.000
_cell.angle_alpha   90.00
_cell.angle_beta   90.00
_cell.angle_gamma   90.00
#
_symmetry.space_group_name_H-M   'P 1'
#
loop_
_entity.id
_entity.type
_entity.pdbx_description
1 polymer ?
#
loop_
_entity_poly.entity_id
_entity_poly.type
_entity_poly.pdbx_seq_one_letter_code
_entity_poly.pdbx_strand_id
1 'polypeptide(L)'
;MRQCSRGIIFFIFDRLLKHIVTQSDGFFIFGGLIGFALSKNSGIALSIPIPTIVSVPATIALILFIAWRMRRRVIHRRDFIFFALIFFGGISNLIDRIFYGYVLDYITVRAFSHEFSFNIADAMIVFGTFALLFSVRGEERNINEINKQTYNAIASAFSKSREKPIWGEVEQFAKYVKDGLSLDKAGAHILDIGCGNGRLVKLFNGMNVHYVGVDASDELLTLARERVVDTKLSIKFKRADMRDLPFESETFDFVFMIASVHHLSESDQMIALKEAHRVLKPGGMLFVTVFNMLRFSFSDKTVWRYRAYPLVRTL
;
A
#
# COMPACT_ATOMS: atom_id res chain seq x y z
N MET A 1 -7.47 23.39 14.30
CA MET A 1 -8.60 24.30 13.97
C MET A 1 -8.42 25.08 12.66
N ARG A 2 -7.24 25.64 12.30
CA ARG A 2 -7.04 26.42 11.04
C ARG A 2 -7.22 25.66 9.70
N GLN A 3 -7.53 24.37 9.69
CA GLN A 3 -7.50 23.53 8.48
C GLN A 3 -8.85 22.90 8.06
N CYS A 4 -9.84 22.85 8.97
CA CYS A 4 -11.23 22.64 8.56
C CYS A 4 -11.79 23.82 7.76
N SER A 5 -11.13 24.98 7.82
CA SER A 5 -11.59 26.23 7.22
C SER A 5 -11.90 26.10 5.73
N ARG A 6 -11.08 25.37 4.96
CA ARG A 6 -11.28 25.24 3.50
C ARG A 6 -12.54 24.46 3.14
N GLY A 7 -12.77 23.31 3.78
CA GLY A 7 -14.00 22.52 3.57
C GLY A 7 -15.26 23.29 4.00
N ILE A 8 -15.17 24.02 5.11
CA ILE A 8 -16.26 24.89 5.60
C ILE A 8 -16.55 26.03 4.62
N ILE A 9 -15.51 26.66 4.04
CA ILE A 9 -15.68 27.75 3.07
C ILE A 9 -16.45 27.25 1.84
N PHE A 10 -16.03 26.12 1.25
CA PHE A 10 -16.72 25.56 0.08
C PHE A 10 -18.14 25.09 0.43
N PHE A 11 -18.35 24.57 1.64
CA PHE A 11 -19.69 24.24 2.13
C PHE A 11 -20.60 25.47 2.21
N ILE A 12 -20.16 26.55 2.87
CA ILE A 12 -20.93 27.79 3.00
C ILE A 12 -21.23 28.34 1.61
N PHE A 13 -20.22 28.36 0.74
CA PHE A 13 -20.38 28.86 -0.62
C PHE A 13 -21.37 28.02 -1.44
N ASP A 14 -21.31 26.69 -1.34
CA ASP A 14 -22.30 25.80 -1.97
C ASP A 14 -23.71 26.10 -1.47
N ARG A 15 -23.91 26.27 -0.15
CA ARG A 15 -25.23 26.63 0.43
C ARG A 15 -25.75 27.96 -0.08
N LEU A 16 -24.89 28.97 -0.18
CA LEU A 16 -25.26 30.27 -0.72
C LEU A 16 -25.67 30.17 -2.19
N LEU A 17 -24.92 29.45 -3.02
CA LEU A 17 -25.27 29.26 -4.43
C LEU A 17 -26.59 28.50 -4.59
N LYS A 18 -26.84 27.46 -3.79
CA LYS A 18 -28.12 26.73 -3.85
C LYS A 18 -29.28 27.67 -3.50
N HIS A 19 -29.11 28.52 -2.49
CA HIS A 19 -30.12 29.52 -2.11
C HIS A 19 -30.38 30.54 -3.23
N ILE A 20 -29.33 31.10 -3.83
CA ILE A 20 -29.45 32.07 -4.93
C ILE A 20 -30.16 31.44 -6.14
N VAL A 21 -29.76 30.22 -6.51
CA VAL A 21 -30.29 29.55 -7.70
C VAL A 21 -31.75 29.11 -7.50
N THR A 22 -32.19 28.82 -6.27
CA THR A 22 -33.62 28.58 -6.00
C THR A 22 -34.50 29.81 -6.17
N GLN A 23 -33.92 31.02 -6.25
CA GLN A 23 -34.63 32.29 -6.41
C GLN A 23 -34.44 32.91 -7.81
N SER A 24 -33.77 32.21 -8.73
CA SER A 24 -33.41 32.71 -10.05
C SER A 24 -33.96 31.81 -11.15
N ASP A 25 -34.35 32.40 -12.28
CA ASP A 25 -34.71 31.66 -13.49
C ASP A 25 -33.50 31.02 -14.21
N GLY A 26 -32.29 31.25 -13.70
CA GLY A 26 -31.03 30.77 -14.25
C GLY A 26 -30.57 31.51 -15.51
N PHE A 27 -29.31 31.31 -15.89
CA PHE A 27 -28.75 31.92 -17.10
C PHE A 27 -27.71 31.02 -17.75
N PHE A 28 -27.48 31.19 -19.06
CA PHE A 28 -26.44 30.47 -19.80
C PHE A 28 -25.41 31.44 -20.37
N ILE A 29 -24.15 30.98 -20.41
CA ILE A 29 -22.99 31.69 -20.94
C ILE A 29 -22.32 30.85 -22.03
N PHE A 30 -21.42 31.47 -22.80
CA PHE A 30 -20.69 30.84 -23.92
C PHE A 30 -21.61 30.19 -24.95
N GLY A 31 -22.62 30.92 -25.43
CA GLY A 31 -23.53 30.42 -26.47
C GLY A 31 -24.40 29.24 -26.03
N GLY A 32 -24.59 29.06 -24.71
CA GLY A 32 -25.41 27.96 -24.16
C GLY A 32 -24.62 26.80 -23.59
N LEU A 33 -23.28 26.79 -23.69
CA LEU A 33 -22.44 25.67 -23.25
C LEU A 33 -22.41 25.49 -21.73
N ILE A 34 -22.44 26.58 -20.96
CA ILE A 34 -22.43 26.53 -19.49
C ILE A 34 -23.66 27.27 -18.98
N GLY A 35 -24.46 26.60 -18.16
CA GLY A 35 -25.65 27.15 -17.52
C GLY A 35 -25.48 27.21 -16.00
N PHE A 36 -25.98 28.29 -15.41
CA PHE A 36 -26.26 28.39 -13.98
C PHE A 36 -27.76 28.31 -13.81
N ALA A 37 -28.30 27.10 -13.71
CA ALA A 37 -29.74 26.85 -13.68
C ALA A 37 -30.03 25.64 -12.78
N LEU A 38 -31.16 25.69 -12.08
CA LEU A 38 -31.54 24.65 -11.14
C LEU A 38 -31.84 23.33 -11.88
N SER A 39 -31.16 22.27 -11.47
CA SER A 39 -31.39 20.91 -11.94
C SER A 39 -31.62 19.98 -10.74
N LYS A 40 -32.66 19.15 -10.82
CA LYS A 40 -33.04 18.24 -9.72
C LYS A 40 -32.37 16.89 -9.93
N ASN A 41 -31.54 16.48 -8.97
CA ASN A 41 -30.83 15.22 -9.04
C ASN A 41 -31.34 14.25 -7.98
N SER A 42 -32.13 13.27 -8.42
CA SER A 42 -32.65 12.18 -7.58
C SER A 42 -31.65 11.02 -7.43
N GLY A 43 -30.58 10.98 -8.23
CA GLY A 43 -29.54 9.95 -8.17
C GLY A 43 -28.47 10.22 -7.10
N ILE A 44 -27.56 9.27 -6.88
CA ILE A 44 -26.28 9.51 -6.18
C ILE A 44 -25.26 10.07 -7.20
N ALA A 45 -24.00 10.31 -6.83
CA ALA A 45 -22.92 10.66 -7.76
C ALA A 45 -23.04 9.88 -9.10
N LEU A 46 -22.89 10.58 -10.22
CA LEU A 46 -23.10 10.07 -11.60
C LEU A 46 -24.55 9.70 -11.96
N SER A 47 -25.55 10.27 -11.26
CA SER A 47 -26.98 10.17 -11.61
C SER A 47 -27.57 8.76 -11.54
N ILE A 48 -26.97 7.85 -10.75
CA ILE A 48 -27.54 6.51 -10.52
C ILE A 48 -28.81 6.66 -9.67
N PRO A 49 -30.01 6.29 -10.18
CA PRO A 49 -31.26 6.51 -9.47
C PRO A 49 -31.35 5.59 -8.25
N ILE A 50 -31.29 6.17 -7.06
CA ILE A 50 -31.42 5.44 -5.80
C ILE A 50 -32.50 6.12 -4.97
N PRO A 51 -33.51 5.37 -4.47
CA PRO A 51 -34.56 5.93 -3.64
C PRO A 51 -34.01 6.74 -2.48
N THR A 52 -34.62 7.90 -2.18
CA THR A 52 -34.15 8.81 -1.12
C THR A 52 -34.02 8.10 0.23
N ILE A 53 -34.94 7.16 0.51
CA ILE A 53 -34.95 6.31 1.72
C ILE A 53 -33.70 5.44 1.89
N VAL A 54 -32.99 5.11 0.80
CA VAL A 54 -31.73 4.35 0.82
C VAL A 54 -30.53 5.30 0.84
N SER A 55 -30.57 6.35 0.02
CA SER A 55 -29.45 7.28 -0.15
C SER A 55 -29.12 8.10 1.10
N VAL A 56 -30.13 8.47 1.91
CA VAL A 56 -29.96 9.28 3.12
C VAL A 56 -29.24 8.48 4.23
N PRO A 57 -29.69 7.27 4.63
CA PRO A 57 -28.95 6.45 5.58
C PRO A 57 -27.53 6.11 5.12
N ALA A 58 -27.35 5.80 3.82
CA ALA A 58 -26.04 5.48 3.26
C ALA A 58 -25.07 6.68 3.37
N THR A 59 -25.55 7.89 3.09
CA THR A 59 -24.75 9.12 3.18
C THR A 59 -24.42 9.44 4.64
N ILE A 60 -25.36 9.26 5.57
CA ILE A 60 -25.11 9.41 7.01
C ILE A 60 -24.04 8.41 7.48
N ALA A 61 -24.16 7.14 7.10
CA ALA A 61 -23.18 6.10 7.45
C ALA A 61 -21.78 6.43 6.93
N LEU A 62 -21.68 6.92 5.68
CA LEU A 62 -20.41 7.36 5.09
C LEU A 62 -19.80 8.56 5.85
N ILE A 63 -20.61 9.57 6.18
CA ILE A 63 -20.18 10.75 6.96
C ILE A 63 -19.67 10.32 8.35
N LEU A 64 -20.41 9.45 9.04
CA LEU A 64 -20.00 8.92 10.35
C LEU A 64 -18.72 8.10 10.26
N PHE A 65 -18.58 7.26 9.23
CA PHE A 65 -17.35 6.50 8.97
C PHE A 65 -16.15 7.43 8.76
N ILE A 66 -16.30 8.47 7.93
CA ILE A 66 -15.25 9.46 7.69
C ILE A 66 -14.89 10.20 9.00
N ALA A 67 -15.89 10.65 9.77
CA ALA A 67 -15.66 11.33 11.05
C ALA A 67 -14.96 10.43 12.08
N TRP A 68 -15.37 9.16 12.16
CA TRP A 68 -14.71 8.15 13.00
C TRP A 68 -13.26 7.93 12.57
N ARG A 69 -13.00 7.79 11.25
CA ARG A 69 -11.66 7.65 10.70
C ARG A 69 -10.79 8.86 10.98
N MET A 70 -11.35 10.07 10.86
CA MET A 70 -10.70 11.34 11.21
C MET A 70 -10.27 11.41 12.68
N ARG A 71 -10.95 10.68 13.57
CA ARG A 71 -10.67 10.67 15.01
C ARG A 71 -9.68 9.59 15.45
N ARG A 72 -9.53 8.49 14.70
CA ARG A 72 -8.80 7.28 15.13
C ARG A 72 -7.40 7.06 14.53
N ARG A 73 -6.90 7.93 13.65
CA ARG A 73 -5.53 7.82 13.08
C ARG A 73 -4.72 9.12 13.23
N VAL A 74 -3.39 8.98 13.25
CA VAL A 74 -2.45 10.07 12.96
C VAL A 74 -2.58 10.37 11.46
N ILE A 75 -3.57 11.18 11.10
CA ILE A 75 -3.79 11.60 9.72
C ILE A 75 -2.79 12.69 9.38
N HIS A 76 -2.05 12.52 8.28
CA HIS A 76 -1.16 13.56 7.80
C HIS A 76 -1.93 14.85 7.54
N ARG A 77 -1.28 15.98 7.79
CA ARG A 77 -1.89 17.31 7.71
C ARG A 77 -2.63 17.56 6.39
N ARG A 78 -2.13 17.01 5.28
CA ARG A 78 -2.71 17.13 3.94
C ARG A 78 -4.00 16.31 3.77
N ASP A 79 -3.99 15.05 4.20
CA ASP A 79 -5.13 14.13 4.10
C ASP A 79 -6.37 14.64 4.84
N PHE A 80 -6.15 15.33 5.96
CA PHE A 80 -7.23 15.94 6.71
C PHE A 80 -8.06 16.93 5.86
N ILE A 81 -7.42 17.67 4.95
CA ILE A 81 -8.10 18.60 4.05
C ILE A 81 -9.00 17.82 3.09
N PHE A 82 -8.52 16.70 2.56
CA PHE A 82 -9.29 15.87 1.62
C PHE A 82 -10.48 15.19 2.30
N PHE A 83 -10.29 14.65 3.51
CA PHE A 83 -11.40 14.14 4.31
C PHE A 83 -12.43 15.23 4.63
N ALA A 84 -11.99 16.45 4.95
CA ALA A 84 -12.90 17.57 5.19
C ALA A 84 -13.72 17.92 3.94
N LEU A 85 -13.13 17.91 2.74
CA LEU A 85 -13.85 18.16 1.49
C LEU A 85 -14.96 17.11 1.26
N ILE A 86 -14.64 15.82 1.42
CA ILE A 86 -15.64 14.75 1.26
C ILE A 86 -16.74 14.87 2.33
N PHE A 87 -16.36 15.11 3.59
CA PHE A 87 -17.29 15.24 4.71
C PHE A 87 -18.29 16.38 4.49
N PHE A 88 -17.78 17.59 4.18
CA PHE A 88 -18.63 18.76 3.99
C PHE A 88 -19.45 18.71 2.69
N GLY A 89 -18.90 18.13 1.62
CA GLY A 89 -19.67 17.86 0.39
C GLY A 89 -20.82 16.88 0.67
N GLY A 90 -20.54 15.79 1.40
CA GLY A 90 -21.56 14.83 1.83
C GLY A 90 -22.65 15.46 2.68
N ILE A 91 -22.30 16.31 3.64
CA ILE A 91 -23.28 17.05 4.46
C ILE A 91 -24.14 17.95 3.58
N SER A 92 -23.55 18.67 2.62
CA SER A 92 -24.31 19.58 1.76
C SER A 92 -25.39 18.84 0.95
N ASN A 93 -25.02 17.72 0.32
CA ASN A 93 -25.98 16.89 -0.43
C ASN A 93 -26.99 16.20 0.49
N LEU A 94 -26.60 15.85 1.73
CA LEU A 94 -27.52 15.30 2.72
C LEU A 94 -28.59 16.32 3.14
N ILE A 95 -28.20 17.58 3.36
CA ILE A 95 -29.14 18.67 3.67
C ILE A 95 -30.18 18.77 2.56
N ASP A 96 -29.78 18.78 1.30
CA ASP A 96 -30.73 18.88 0.18
C ASP A 96 -31.74 17.72 0.18
N ARG A 97 -31.26 16.49 0.38
CA ARG A 97 -32.14 15.32 0.42
C ARG A 97 -33.15 15.37 1.57
N ILE A 98 -32.76 15.91 2.73
CA ILE A 98 -33.65 16.05 3.89
C ILE A 98 -34.74 17.10 3.62
N PHE A 99 -34.38 18.25 3.03
CA PHE A 99 -35.32 19.36 2.86
C PHE A 99 -36.15 19.29 1.58
N TYR A 100 -35.58 18.76 0.49
CA TYR A 100 -36.19 18.78 -0.84
C TYR A 100 -36.48 17.37 -1.39
N GLY A 101 -35.92 16.31 -0.80
CA GLY A 101 -36.05 14.94 -1.28
C GLY A 101 -35.10 14.56 -2.42
N TYR A 102 -34.33 15.51 -2.95
CA TYR A 102 -33.35 15.36 -4.03
C TYR A 102 -32.16 16.31 -3.79
N VAL A 103 -31.06 16.11 -4.53
CA VAL A 103 -29.89 17.01 -4.51
C VAL A 103 -30.12 18.14 -5.53
N LEU A 104 -29.77 19.37 -5.12
CA LEU A 104 -29.88 20.56 -5.97
C LEU A 104 -28.58 20.75 -6.75
N ASP A 105 -28.62 20.54 -8.06
CA ASP A 105 -27.53 20.88 -8.97
C ASP A 105 -27.79 22.24 -9.61
N TYR A 106 -26.72 22.97 -9.92
CA TYR A 106 -26.86 24.34 -10.40
C TYR A 106 -25.83 24.76 -11.44
N ILE A 107 -24.79 23.96 -11.69
CA ILE A 107 -23.90 24.15 -12.83
C ILE A 107 -24.27 23.10 -13.86
N THR A 108 -24.71 23.53 -15.04
CA THR A 108 -25.04 22.67 -16.17
C THR A 108 -24.01 22.87 -17.26
N VAL A 109 -23.41 21.79 -17.74
CA VAL A 109 -22.48 21.79 -18.87
C VAL A 109 -23.13 21.01 -20.00
N ARG A 110 -23.27 21.67 -21.15
CA ARG A 110 -23.75 21.07 -22.40
C ARG A 110 -22.54 20.71 -23.24
N ALA A 111 -22.36 19.42 -23.48
CA ALA A 111 -21.30 18.92 -24.35
C ALA A 111 -21.91 17.93 -25.36
N PHE A 112 -21.73 18.23 -26.65
CA PHE A 112 -22.33 17.46 -27.75
C PHE A 112 -23.87 17.38 -27.61
N SER A 113 -24.40 16.19 -27.34
CA SER A 113 -25.83 15.89 -27.16
C SER A 113 -26.20 15.54 -25.71
N HIS A 114 -25.30 15.74 -24.76
CA HIS A 114 -25.50 15.39 -23.35
C HIS A 114 -25.43 16.63 -22.47
N GLU A 115 -26.35 16.72 -21.51
CA GLU A 115 -26.33 17.73 -20.46
C GLU A 115 -25.90 17.07 -19.15
N PHE A 116 -24.90 17.66 -18.50
CA PHE A 116 -24.43 17.23 -17.19
C PHE A 116 -24.61 18.36 -16.20
N SER A 117 -25.36 18.11 -15.12
CA SER A 117 -25.52 19.06 -14.02
C SER A 117 -24.77 18.56 -12.80
N PHE A 118 -24.15 19.49 -12.07
CA PHE A 118 -23.46 19.22 -10.82
C PHE A 118 -23.48 20.45 -9.91
N ASN A 119 -23.05 20.25 -8.67
CA ASN A 119 -22.82 21.32 -7.71
C ASN A 119 -21.39 21.30 -7.15
N ILE A 120 -21.04 22.30 -6.32
CA ILE A 120 -19.73 22.37 -5.69
C ILE A 120 -19.50 21.20 -4.73
N ALA A 121 -20.54 20.71 -4.04
CA ALA A 121 -20.41 19.57 -3.15
C ALA A 121 -19.98 18.29 -3.90
N ASP A 122 -20.45 18.06 -5.13
CA ASP A 122 -19.99 16.96 -5.98
C ASP A 122 -18.51 17.10 -6.35
N ALA A 123 -18.09 18.32 -6.72
CA ALA A 123 -16.68 18.61 -6.99
C ALA A 123 -15.79 18.38 -5.75
N MET A 124 -16.26 18.77 -4.55
CA MET A 124 -15.55 18.52 -3.29
C MET A 124 -15.36 17.02 -3.02
N ILE A 125 -16.40 16.22 -3.22
CA ILE A 125 -16.35 14.76 -3.02
C ILE A 125 -15.41 14.10 -4.02
N VAL A 126 -15.54 14.43 -5.32
CA VAL A 126 -14.70 13.85 -6.38
C VAL A 126 -13.23 14.21 -6.16
N PHE A 127 -12.93 15.50 -5.96
CA PHE A 127 -11.57 15.96 -5.75
C PHE A 127 -10.96 15.39 -4.47
N GLY A 128 -11.70 15.40 -3.35
CA GLY A 128 -11.22 14.86 -2.08
C GLY A 128 -10.94 13.35 -2.17
N THR A 129 -11.81 12.59 -2.85
CA THR A 129 -11.64 11.13 -3.03
C THR A 129 -10.42 10.84 -3.89
N PHE A 130 -10.28 11.52 -5.03
CA PHE A 130 -9.13 11.37 -5.91
C PHE A 130 -7.84 11.73 -5.18
N ALA A 131 -7.80 12.88 -4.49
CA ALA A 131 -6.62 13.31 -3.76
C ALA A 131 -6.20 12.33 -2.65
N LEU A 132 -7.15 11.71 -1.93
CA LEU A 132 -6.84 10.65 -0.96
C LEU A 132 -6.23 9.41 -1.62
N LEU A 133 -6.76 8.97 -2.78
CA LEU A 133 -6.22 7.82 -3.50
C LEU A 133 -4.76 8.04 -3.93
N PHE A 134 -4.43 9.24 -4.40
CA PHE A 134 -3.06 9.59 -4.77
C PHE A 134 -2.15 9.79 -3.55
N SER A 135 -2.68 10.30 -2.42
CA SER A 135 -1.91 10.49 -1.19
C SER A 135 -1.41 9.15 -0.63
N VAL A 136 -2.29 8.14 -0.54
CA VAL A 136 -1.94 6.79 -0.05
C VAL A 136 -0.83 6.16 -0.91
N ARG A 137 -0.95 6.23 -2.24
CA ARG A 137 0.08 5.69 -3.15
C ARG A 137 1.42 6.43 -3.05
N GLY A 138 1.39 7.75 -2.80
CA GLY A 138 2.58 8.55 -2.60
C GLY A 138 3.31 8.19 -1.30
N GLU A 139 2.58 7.97 -0.21
CA GLU A 139 3.13 7.55 1.08
C GLU A 139 3.81 6.18 1.01
N GLU A 140 3.16 5.19 0.38
CA GLU A 140 3.73 3.83 0.23
C GLU A 140 5.10 3.86 -0.48
N ARG A 141 5.20 4.60 -1.60
CA ARG A 141 6.46 4.76 -2.34
C ARG A 141 7.54 5.46 -1.51
N ASN A 142 7.17 6.48 -0.74
CA ASN A 142 8.10 7.24 0.08
C ASN A 142 8.66 6.39 1.22
N ILE A 143 7.83 5.57 1.88
CA ILE A 143 8.26 4.65 2.94
C ILE A 143 9.33 3.67 2.43
N ASN A 144 9.14 3.09 1.25
CA ASN A 144 10.11 2.15 0.69
C ASN A 144 11.46 2.80 0.37
N GLU A 145 11.46 4.01 -0.21
CA GLU A 145 12.69 4.76 -0.46
C GLU A 145 13.38 5.18 0.83
N ILE A 146 12.64 5.64 1.83
CA ILE A 146 13.17 5.97 3.16
C ILE A 146 13.80 4.72 3.80
N ASN A 147 13.15 3.56 3.73
CA ASN A 147 13.69 2.32 4.26
C ASN A 147 15.02 1.97 3.58
N LYS A 148 15.07 2.03 2.24
CA LYS A 148 16.28 1.79 1.47
C LYS A 148 17.43 2.74 1.86
N GLN A 149 17.17 4.04 1.92
CA GLN A 149 18.14 5.04 2.35
C GLN A 149 18.61 4.82 3.79
N THR A 150 17.69 4.45 4.68
CA THR A 150 18.00 4.13 6.08
C THR A 150 18.96 2.96 6.16
N TYR A 151 18.69 1.85 5.46
CA TYR A 151 19.57 0.68 5.45
C TYR A 151 20.96 0.99 4.89
N ASN A 152 21.05 1.79 3.83
CA ASN A 152 22.34 2.27 3.32
C ASN A 152 23.12 3.03 4.40
N ALA A 153 22.47 3.98 5.08
CA ALA A 153 23.09 4.80 6.10
C ALA A 153 23.52 4.02 7.35
N ILE A 154 22.75 3.00 7.76
CA ILE A 154 23.02 2.21 8.97
C ILE A 154 23.71 0.87 8.69
N ALA A 155 24.12 0.58 7.45
CA ALA A 155 24.59 -0.73 7.01
C ALA A 155 25.68 -1.33 7.92
N SER A 156 26.67 -0.53 8.31
CA SER A 156 27.76 -0.97 9.22
C SER A 156 27.24 -1.36 10.60
N ALA A 157 26.38 -0.52 11.21
CA ALA A 157 25.79 -0.79 12.52
C ALA A 157 24.84 -2.00 12.48
N PHE A 158 24.01 -2.09 11.43
CA PHE A 158 23.16 -3.25 11.16
C PHE A 158 24.00 -4.52 11.06
N SER A 159 25.08 -4.51 10.26
CA SER A 159 25.93 -5.68 10.04
C SER A 159 26.54 -6.21 11.34
N LYS A 160 27.09 -5.32 12.18
CA LYS A 160 27.65 -5.66 13.50
C LYS A 160 26.59 -6.31 14.42
N SER A 161 25.37 -5.78 14.43
CA SER A 161 24.27 -6.34 15.23
C SER A 161 23.87 -7.77 14.82
N ARG A 162 24.27 -8.20 13.62
CA ARG A 162 23.96 -9.49 13.00
C ARG A 162 25.15 -10.46 12.96
N GLU A 163 26.17 -10.25 13.79
CA GLU A 163 27.28 -11.19 14.01
C GLU A 163 26.90 -12.37 14.93
N LYS A 164 25.85 -12.22 15.74
CA LYS A 164 25.30 -13.31 16.56
C LYS A 164 24.76 -14.46 15.68
N PRO A 165 24.75 -15.71 16.20
CA PRO A 165 24.23 -16.87 15.48
C PRO A 165 22.84 -16.62 14.88
N ILE A 166 22.63 -17.19 13.71
CA ILE A 166 21.33 -17.16 13.04
C ILE A 166 20.33 -17.89 13.94
N TRP A 167 19.09 -17.41 13.98
CA TRP A 167 18.09 -17.96 14.89
C TRP A 167 17.85 -19.42 14.52
N GLY A 168 17.66 -20.30 15.52
CA GLY A 168 17.53 -21.74 15.29
C GLY A 168 16.40 -22.13 14.33
N GLU A 169 15.40 -21.26 14.09
CA GLU A 169 14.40 -21.45 13.04
C GLU A 169 14.99 -21.46 11.62
N VAL A 170 16.03 -20.66 11.37
CA VAL A 170 16.66 -20.55 10.05
C VAL A 170 17.60 -21.73 9.78
N GLU A 171 18.19 -22.31 10.83
CA GLU A 171 18.96 -23.56 10.73
C GLU A 171 18.06 -24.74 10.30
N GLN A 172 16.78 -24.74 10.69
CA GLN A 172 15.82 -25.74 10.21
C GLN A 172 15.63 -25.65 8.69
N PHE A 173 15.68 -24.45 8.10
CA PHE A 173 15.59 -24.31 6.64
C PHE A 173 16.81 -24.91 5.93
N ALA A 174 18.02 -24.70 6.47
CA ALA A 174 19.23 -25.30 5.93
C ALA A 174 19.15 -26.83 5.94
N LYS A 175 18.52 -27.41 6.97
CA LYS A 175 18.21 -28.83 7.02
C LYS A 175 17.23 -29.25 5.93
N TYR A 176 16.16 -28.49 5.67
CA TYR A 176 15.24 -28.79 4.55
C TYR A 176 15.92 -28.73 3.19
N VAL A 177 16.82 -27.77 2.97
CA VAL A 177 17.63 -27.73 1.75
C VAL A 177 18.48 -28.99 1.65
N LYS A 178 19.17 -29.36 2.74
CA LYS A 178 20.00 -30.57 2.81
C LYS A 178 19.21 -31.87 2.57
N ASP A 179 18.03 -31.98 3.17
CA ASP A 179 17.19 -33.19 3.13
C ASP A 179 16.36 -33.27 1.83
N GLY A 180 15.97 -32.11 1.27
CA GLY A 180 15.18 -31.99 0.03
C GLY A 180 16.02 -32.00 -1.26
N LEU A 181 17.36 -31.93 -1.14
CA LEU A 181 18.31 -32.16 -2.22
C LEU A 181 18.19 -33.60 -2.74
N SER A 182 17.24 -33.80 -3.66
CA SER A 182 17.13 -35.02 -4.44
C SER A 182 18.20 -35.00 -5.54
N LEU A 183 19.35 -35.62 -5.26
CA LEU A 183 20.21 -36.36 -6.20
C LEU A 183 20.51 -35.73 -7.58
N ASP A 184 21.14 -34.56 -7.58
CA ASP A 184 21.81 -34.02 -8.77
C ASP A 184 23.27 -33.64 -8.39
N LYS A 185 24.22 -33.85 -9.30
CA LYS A 185 25.65 -33.48 -9.10
C LYS A 185 25.93 -32.00 -9.36
N ALA A 186 25.02 -31.27 -10.01
CA ALA A 186 25.17 -29.87 -10.38
C ALA A 186 24.95 -28.90 -9.19
N GLY A 187 24.16 -29.28 -8.18
CA GLY A 187 23.89 -28.47 -6.98
C GLY A 187 22.63 -27.63 -7.08
N ALA A 188 22.04 -27.28 -5.93
CA ALA A 188 20.78 -26.54 -5.87
C ALA A 188 20.96 -25.02 -6.06
N HIS A 189 20.03 -24.38 -6.76
CA HIS A 189 20.00 -22.93 -6.94
C HIS A 189 19.19 -22.27 -5.82
N ILE A 190 19.83 -21.35 -5.11
CA ILE A 190 19.26 -20.63 -3.97
C ILE A 190 19.19 -19.14 -4.28
N LEU A 191 18.04 -18.53 -4.00
CA LEU A 191 17.87 -17.08 -4.00
C LEU A 191 17.57 -16.59 -2.58
N ASP A 192 18.32 -15.59 -2.11
CA ASP A 192 18.08 -14.88 -0.85
C ASP A 192 17.67 -13.43 -1.13
N ILE A 193 16.39 -13.12 -0.91
CA ILE A 193 15.77 -11.83 -1.20
C ILE A 193 15.78 -10.95 0.05
N GLY A 194 16.48 -9.81 -0.05
CA GLY A 194 16.85 -9.01 1.10
C GLY A 194 17.98 -9.66 1.88
N CYS A 195 19.02 -10.11 1.18
CA CYS A 195 20.13 -10.88 1.78
C CYS A 195 20.95 -10.09 2.80
N GLY A 196 20.79 -8.76 2.84
CA GLY A 196 21.54 -7.86 3.70
C GLY A 196 23.04 -8.07 3.57
N ASN A 197 23.71 -8.29 4.69
CA ASN A 197 25.15 -8.56 4.75
C ASN A 197 25.54 -10.02 4.44
N GLY A 198 24.69 -10.80 3.76
CA GLY A 198 24.97 -12.17 3.35
C GLY A 198 25.06 -13.18 4.50
N ARG A 199 24.43 -12.89 5.66
CA ARG A 199 24.52 -13.75 6.84
C ARG A 199 24.10 -15.20 6.57
N LEU A 200 23.08 -15.41 5.74
CA LEU A 200 22.52 -16.73 5.46
C LEU A 200 23.50 -17.68 4.76
N VAL A 201 24.50 -17.16 4.03
CA VAL A 201 25.49 -17.95 3.30
C VAL A 201 26.14 -19.02 4.18
N LYS A 202 26.42 -18.69 5.45
CA LYS A 202 27.08 -19.62 6.40
C LYS A 202 26.31 -20.93 6.60
N LEU A 203 24.99 -20.93 6.42
CA LEU A 203 24.15 -22.11 6.57
C LEU A 203 24.38 -23.16 5.50
N PHE A 204 24.91 -22.76 4.35
CA PHE A 204 25.11 -23.63 3.20
C PHE A 204 26.57 -24.09 3.05
N ASN A 205 27.46 -23.72 3.99
CA ASN A 205 28.85 -24.15 3.94
C ASN A 205 28.95 -25.69 3.94
N GLY A 206 29.72 -26.23 3.00
CA GLY A 206 29.85 -27.67 2.80
C GLY A 206 28.70 -28.32 2.03
N MET A 207 27.74 -27.54 1.51
CA MET A 207 26.71 -27.99 0.58
C MET A 207 27.09 -27.62 -0.86
N ASN A 208 26.61 -28.40 -1.83
CA ASN A 208 26.75 -28.06 -3.26
C ASN A 208 25.58 -27.17 -3.69
N VAL A 209 25.76 -25.85 -3.59
CA VAL A 209 24.71 -24.87 -3.92
C VAL A 209 25.26 -23.70 -4.72
N HIS A 210 24.41 -23.15 -5.58
CA HIS A 210 24.60 -21.88 -6.27
C HIS A 210 23.75 -20.82 -5.59
N TYR A 211 24.37 -20.00 -4.75
CA TYR A 211 23.69 -18.99 -3.96
C TYR A 211 23.70 -17.63 -4.66
N VAL A 212 22.53 -17.03 -4.79
CA VAL A 212 22.34 -15.65 -5.27
C VAL A 212 21.68 -14.84 -4.16
N GLY A 213 22.35 -13.78 -3.69
CA GLY A 213 21.77 -12.82 -2.76
C GLY A 213 21.38 -11.54 -3.49
N VAL A 214 20.17 -11.02 -3.22
CA VAL A 214 19.73 -9.72 -3.69
C VAL A 214 19.33 -8.80 -2.55
N ASP A 215 19.70 -7.52 -2.66
CA ASP A 215 19.31 -6.48 -1.72
C ASP A 215 19.19 -5.13 -2.44
N ALA A 216 18.40 -4.21 -1.90
CA ALA A 216 18.26 -2.87 -2.44
C ALA A 216 19.44 -1.95 -2.05
N SER A 217 20.19 -2.32 -1.00
CA SER A 217 21.31 -1.59 -0.42
C SER A 217 22.66 -2.02 -0.98
N ASP A 218 23.36 -1.10 -1.65
CA ASP A 218 24.70 -1.36 -2.18
C ASP A 218 25.76 -1.56 -1.08
N GLU A 219 25.58 -0.85 0.04
CA GLU A 219 26.45 -0.90 1.21
C GLU A 219 26.34 -2.25 1.92
N LEU A 220 25.12 -2.79 2.08
CA LEU A 220 24.92 -4.14 2.61
C LEU A 220 25.51 -5.21 1.67
N LEU A 221 25.34 -5.07 0.35
CA LEU A 221 25.94 -5.99 -0.62
C LEU A 221 27.47 -5.94 -0.61
N THR A 222 28.06 -4.77 -0.36
CA THR A 222 29.52 -4.63 -0.19
C THR A 222 30.00 -5.44 1.01
N LEU A 223 29.35 -5.27 2.18
CA LEU A 223 29.64 -6.06 3.38
C LEU A 223 29.36 -7.56 3.19
N ALA A 224 28.36 -7.91 2.38
CA ALA A 224 28.05 -9.29 2.05
C ALA A 224 29.18 -9.96 1.25
N ARG A 225 29.75 -9.25 0.28
CA ARG A 225 30.92 -9.74 -0.49
C ARG A 225 32.14 -9.93 0.40
N GLU A 226 32.43 -8.98 1.28
CA GLU A 226 33.54 -9.08 2.24
C GLU A 226 33.38 -10.29 3.18
N ARG A 227 32.15 -10.56 3.63
CA ARG A 227 31.86 -11.67 4.55
C ARG A 227 32.14 -13.06 3.96
N VAL A 228 32.10 -13.20 2.64
CA VAL A 228 32.13 -14.51 1.96
C VAL A 228 33.43 -14.77 1.20
N VAL A 229 34.46 -13.93 1.38
CA VAL A 229 35.73 -14.06 0.65
C VAL A 229 36.38 -15.44 0.86
N ASP A 230 36.25 -16.03 2.05
CA ASP A 230 36.90 -17.30 2.40
C ASP A 230 36.03 -18.55 2.18
N THR A 231 34.82 -18.42 1.62
CA THR A 231 33.97 -19.60 1.36
C THR A 231 34.20 -20.18 -0.03
N LYS A 232 34.07 -21.51 -0.13
CA LYS A 232 34.19 -22.29 -1.36
C LYS A 232 32.86 -22.37 -2.15
N LEU A 233 31.80 -21.74 -1.65
CA LEU A 233 30.48 -21.75 -2.29
C LEU A 233 30.45 -20.87 -3.54
N SER A 234 29.66 -21.28 -4.54
CA SER A 234 29.36 -20.46 -5.70
C SER A 234 28.36 -19.35 -5.32
N ILE A 235 28.84 -18.12 -5.08
CA ILE A 235 28.02 -17.01 -4.59
C ILE A 235 28.01 -15.83 -5.57
N LYS A 236 26.83 -15.26 -5.80
CA LYS A 236 26.66 -13.97 -6.50
C LYS A 236 25.78 -13.02 -5.69
N PHE A 237 26.17 -11.75 -5.64
CA PHE A 237 25.40 -10.69 -5.00
C PHE A 237 25.01 -9.62 -6.02
N LYS A 238 23.71 -9.35 -6.15
CA LYS A 238 23.15 -8.41 -7.14
C LYS A 238 22.21 -7.41 -6.48
N ARG A 239 22.32 -6.14 -6.86
CA ARG A 239 21.33 -5.14 -6.47
C ARG A 239 20.03 -5.40 -7.21
N ALA A 240 18.93 -5.55 -6.49
CA ALA A 240 17.60 -5.68 -7.09
C ALA A 240 16.52 -5.21 -6.12
N ASP A 241 15.39 -4.79 -6.67
CA ASP A 241 14.15 -4.62 -5.92
C ASP A 241 13.44 -5.97 -5.82
N MET A 242 12.94 -6.33 -4.64
CA MET A 242 12.22 -7.60 -4.48
C MET A 242 10.89 -7.66 -5.24
N ARG A 243 10.39 -6.52 -5.72
CA ARG A 243 9.17 -6.37 -6.53
C ARG A 243 9.40 -6.56 -8.04
N ASP A 244 10.66 -6.60 -8.48
CA ASP A 244 11.05 -6.76 -9.88
C ASP A 244 12.41 -7.47 -9.94
N LEU A 245 12.37 -8.81 -9.87
CA LEU A 245 13.57 -9.62 -9.77
C LEU A 245 14.16 -9.86 -11.18
N PRO A 246 15.46 -9.55 -11.39
CA PRO A 246 16.08 -9.63 -12.71
C PRO A 246 16.57 -11.06 -13.02
N PHE A 247 15.64 -12.02 -12.92
CA PHE A 247 15.84 -13.45 -13.17
C PHE A 247 14.66 -14.00 -13.97
N GLU A 248 14.94 -15.03 -14.78
CA GLU A 248 13.90 -15.77 -15.49
C GLU A 248 12.97 -16.50 -14.52
N SER A 249 11.77 -16.81 -14.99
CA SER A 249 10.84 -17.65 -14.24
C SER A 249 11.43 -19.05 -14.01
N GLU A 250 11.02 -19.74 -12.96
CA GLU A 250 11.39 -21.14 -12.70
C GLU A 250 12.91 -21.39 -12.63
N THR A 251 13.66 -20.47 -12.02
CA THR A 251 15.13 -20.52 -11.96
C THR A 251 15.66 -21.18 -10.67
N PHE A 252 14.99 -20.98 -9.54
CA PHE A 252 15.52 -21.35 -8.22
C PHE A 252 14.77 -22.52 -7.59
N ASP A 253 15.52 -23.41 -6.94
CA ASP A 253 14.98 -24.53 -6.17
C ASP A 253 14.48 -24.05 -4.80
N PHE A 254 15.21 -23.11 -4.19
CA PHE A 254 14.87 -22.53 -2.89
C PHE A 254 14.95 -21.01 -2.92
N VAL A 255 13.92 -20.35 -2.40
CA VAL A 255 13.86 -18.89 -2.25
C VAL A 255 13.68 -18.54 -0.78
N PHE A 256 14.46 -17.57 -0.29
CA PHE A 256 14.44 -17.08 1.07
C PHE A 256 14.04 -15.60 1.11
N MET A 257 13.15 -15.25 2.04
CA MET A 257 12.77 -13.88 2.39
C MET A 257 12.82 -13.74 3.91
N ILE A 258 14.03 -13.67 4.47
CA ILE A 258 14.23 -13.68 5.91
C ILE A 258 14.22 -12.26 6.47
N ALA A 259 13.15 -11.92 7.18
CA ALA A 259 12.98 -10.63 7.84
C ALA A 259 13.21 -9.44 6.88
N SER A 260 12.76 -9.56 5.64
CA SER A 260 12.94 -8.55 4.59
C SER A 260 11.62 -7.99 4.05
N VAL A 261 10.65 -8.86 3.73
CA VAL A 261 9.41 -8.44 3.03
C VAL A 261 8.54 -7.47 3.83
N HIS A 262 8.55 -7.52 5.15
CA HIS A 262 7.73 -6.66 6.02
C HIS A 262 8.14 -5.18 6.03
N HIS A 263 9.25 -4.83 5.36
CA HIS A 263 9.64 -3.43 5.13
C HIS A 263 8.86 -2.76 4.00
N LEU A 264 8.11 -3.52 3.20
CA LEU A 264 7.25 -3.02 2.14
C LEU A 264 5.84 -2.70 2.64
N SER A 265 5.12 -1.83 1.92
CA SER A 265 3.66 -1.70 2.06
C SER A 265 2.95 -3.02 1.75
N GLU A 266 1.73 -3.20 2.24
CA GLU A 266 0.95 -4.44 2.02
C GLU A 266 0.75 -4.76 0.54
N SER A 267 0.48 -3.74 -0.27
CA SER A 267 0.36 -3.83 -1.74
C SER A 267 1.65 -4.38 -2.38
N ASP A 268 2.79 -3.86 -1.94
CA ASP A 268 4.11 -4.21 -2.47
C ASP A 268 4.61 -5.57 -1.95
N GLN A 269 4.25 -5.96 -0.72
CA GLN A 269 4.52 -7.31 -0.20
C GLN A 269 3.93 -8.37 -1.11
N MET A 270 2.71 -8.15 -1.63
CA MET A 270 2.08 -9.08 -2.55
C MET A 270 2.78 -9.15 -3.91
N ILE A 271 3.29 -8.03 -4.41
CA ILE A 271 4.09 -8.03 -5.64
C ILE A 271 5.39 -8.82 -5.42
N ALA A 272 6.07 -8.60 -4.30
CA ALA A 272 7.30 -9.31 -3.97
C ALA A 272 7.11 -10.82 -3.81
N LEU A 273 5.99 -11.25 -3.19
CA LEU A 273 5.66 -12.67 -3.06
C LEU A 273 5.34 -13.33 -4.42
N LYS A 274 4.69 -12.59 -5.33
CA LYS A 274 4.45 -13.06 -6.70
C LYS A 274 5.75 -13.20 -7.49
N GLU A 275 6.68 -12.26 -7.34
CA GLU A 275 8.01 -12.37 -7.95
C GLU A 275 8.80 -13.55 -7.38
N ALA A 276 8.78 -13.73 -6.06
CA ALA A 276 9.41 -14.90 -5.42
C ALA A 276 8.82 -16.21 -5.93
N HIS A 277 7.49 -16.28 -6.14
CA HIS A 277 6.84 -17.44 -6.75
C HIS A 277 7.24 -17.63 -8.21
N ARG A 278 7.25 -16.56 -9.01
CA ARG A 278 7.59 -16.62 -10.44
C ARG A 278 8.96 -17.24 -10.67
N VAL A 279 9.95 -16.87 -9.86
CA VAL A 279 11.33 -17.36 -10.02
C VAL A 279 11.56 -18.75 -9.40
N LEU A 280 10.59 -19.32 -8.68
CA LEU A 280 10.66 -20.69 -8.16
C LEU A 280 10.37 -21.69 -9.27
N LYS A 281 11.19 -22.75 -9.34
CA LYS A 281 10.90 -23.93 -10.15
C LYS A 281 9.61 -24.60 -9.67
N PRO A 282 8.92 -25.37 -10.52
CA PRO A 282 7.86 -26.28 -10.08
C PRO A 282 8.38 -27.21 -8.98
N GLY A 283 7.70 -27.23 -7.83
CA GLY A 283 8.11 -28.00 -6.65
C GLY A 283 9.22 -27.36 -5.80
N GLY A 284 9.71 -26.19 -6.19
CA GLY A 284 10.62 -25.37 -5.38
C GLY A 284 9.94 -24.83 -4.13
N MET A 285 10.74 -24.35 -3.18
CA MET A 285 10.26 -23.95 -1.86
C MET A 285 10.61 -22.50 -1.52
N LEU A 286 9.59 -21.77 -1.04
CA LEU A 286 9.72 -20.42 -0.49
C LEU A 286 9.75 -20.46 1.05
N PHE A 287 10.73 -19.80 1.64
CA PHE A 287 10.84 -19.59 3.08
C PHE A 287 10.72 -18.10 3.43
N VAL A 288 9.70 -17.73 4.21
CA VAL A 288 9.44 -16.32 4.57
C VAL A 288 9.40 -16.16 6.09
N THR A 289 10.03 -15.10 6.60
CA THR A 289 9.84 -14.65 7.98
C THR A 289 9.46 -13.17 8.04
N VAL A 290 8.43 -12.86 8.83
CA VAL A 290 7.90 -11.50 9.02
C VAL A 290 7.75 -11.17 10.51
N PHE A 291 7.91 -9.90 10.88
CA PHE A 291 7.59 -9.45 12.23
C PHE A 291 6.08 -9.23 12.38
N ASN A 292 5.51 -9.67 13.50
CA ASN A 292 4.13 -9.36 13.84
C ASN A 292 4.07 -8.05 14.65
N MET A 293 3.54 -6.99 14.05
CA MET A 293 3.44 -5.64 14.65
C MET A 293 2.19 -5.41 15.51
N LEU A 294 1.24 -6.35 15.60
CA LEU A 294 -0.08 -6.14 16.24
C LEU A 294 -0.13 -6.43 17.76
N ARG A 295 0.99 -6.35 18.51
CA ARG A 295 0.96 -6.56 19.97
C ARG A 295 1.67 -5.44 20.75
N PHE A 296 0.86 -4.45 21.17
CA PHE A 296 1.17 -3.54 22.28
C PHE A 296 0.85 -4.25 23.61
N SER A 297 1.79 -4.99 24.19
CA SER A 297 1.77 -5.24 25.64
C SER A 297 3.18 -5.15 26.19
N PHE A 298 3.37 -4.23 27.13
CA PHE A 298 4.64 -3.92 27.78
C PHE A 298 5.02 -4.91 28.91
N SER A 299 4.23 -5.97 29.15
CA SER A 299 4.38 -6.82 30.35
C SER A 299 5.29 -8.05 30.22
N ASP A 300 5.63 -8.53 29.03
CA ASP A 300 6.34 -9.82 28.89
C ASP A 300 7.81 -9.63 28.52
N LYS A 301 8.61 -9.16 29.49
CA LYS A 301 10.07 -8.98 29.36
C LYS A 301 10.90 -10.27 29.49
N THR A 302 10.29 -11.46 29.52
CA THR A 302 11.05 -12.69 29.78
C THR A 302 10.51 -13.87 28.97
N VAL A 303 11.18 -14.08 27.84
CA VAL A 303 11.43 -15.36 27.15
C VAL A 303 10.33 -16.00 26.27
N TRP A 304 10.77 -16.28 25.02
CA TRP A 304 10.35 -17.30 24.03
C TRP A 304 9.28 -16.92 22.98
N ARG A 305 9.20 -17.46 21.75
CA ARG A 305 10.06 -17.99 20.64
C ARG A 305 9.07 -18.58 19.61
N TYR A 306 9.36 -18.56 18.29
CA TYR A 306 8.69 -19.30 17.18
C TYR A 306 7.35 -18.78 16.62
N ARG A 307 6.86 -19.10 15.39
CA ARG A 307 7.25 -19.93 14.22
C ARG A 307 6.34 -19.54 13.03
N ALA A 308 6.80 -19.64 11.78
CA ALA A 308 5.90 -19.91 10.64
C ALA A 308 6.45 -21.08 9.83
N TYR A 309 5.79 -22.23 9.93
CA TYR A 309 5.78 -23.33 8.95
C TYR A 309 4.30 -23.72 8.83
N PRO A 310 3.73 -23.69 7.63
CA PRO A 310 3.91 -24.78 6.68
C PRO A 310 4.62 -24.31 5.41
N LEU A 311 5.49 -25.18 4.89
CA LEU A 311 5.90 -25.14 3.48
C LEU A 311 4.62 -25.00 2.64
N VAL A 312 4.55 -24.03 1.72
CA VAL A 312 3.45 -24.01 0.76
C VAL A 312 3.69 -25.15 -0.24
N ARG A 313 3.26 -26.34 0.15
CA ARG A 313 2.78 -27.37 -0.73
C ARG A 313 1.27 -27.36 -0.57
N THR A 314 0.57 -26.63 -1.43
CA THR A 314 -0.87 -26.76 -1.59
C THR A 314 -1.24 -26.33 -3.01
N LEU A 315 -1.38 -27.36 -3.85
CA LEU A 315 -2.13 -27.48 -5.11
C LEU A 315 -1.95 -26.38 -6.17
#